data_AF-S9P717-F1
#
_entry.id   AF-S9P717-F1
#
_cell.length_a   1.000
_cell.length_b   1.000
_cell.length_c   1.000
_cell.angle_alpha   90.00
_cell.angle_beta   90.00
_cell.angle_gamma   90.00
#
_symmetry.space_group_name_H-M   'P 1'
#
loop_
_entity.id
_entity.type
_entity.pdbx_description
1 polymer ?
#
loop_
_entity_poly.entity_id
_entity_poly.type
_entity_poly.pdbx_seq_one_letter_code
_entity_poly.pdbx_strand_id
1 'polypeptide(L)' 'MRKRGALYEKGPNWSSFVVQDGNLLTGQNPGSSAALAEAVIAALR' A
#
# COMPACT_ATOMS: atom_id res chain seq x y z
N MET A 1 4.17 -0.34 -12.85
CA MET A 1 4.77 0.65 -11.93
C MET A 1 6.04 1.26 -12.51
N ARG A 2 7.16 0.53 -12.57
CA ARG A 2 8.45 1.10 -13.01
C ARG A 2 8.43 1.71 -14.42
N LYS A 3 7.72 1.09 -15.36
CA LYS A 3 7.52 1.63 -16.74
C LYS A 3 6.72 2.94 -16.80
N ARG A 4 6.00 3.28 -15.74
CA ARG A 4 5.21 4.52 -15.59
C ARG A 4 5.86 5.50 -14.60
N GLY A 5 7.13 5.30 -14.25
CA GLY A 5 7.87 6.16 -13.32
C GLY A 5 7.61 5.94 -11.83
N ALA A 6 6.72 5.01 -11.44
CA ALA A 6 6.45 4.74 -10.03
C ALA A 6 7.62 4.01 -9.36
N LEU A 7 7.99 4.47 -8.15
CA LEU A 7 8.91 3.79 -7.26
C LEU A 7 8.26 2.50 -6.76
N TYR A 8 8.95 1.37 -6.91
CA TYR A 8 8.44 0.08 -6.49
C TYR A 8 9.07 -0.31 -5.16
N GLU A 9 8.23 -0.59 -4.19
CA GLU A 9 8.61 -1.05 -2.86
C GLU A 9 7.90 -2.36 -2.54
N LYS A 10 8.56 -3.21 -1.74
CA LYS A 10 7.97 -4.46 -1.26
C LYS A 10 8.46 -4.79 0.14
N GLY A 11 7.55 -5.26 0.98
CA GLY A 11 7.85 -5.96 2.21
C GLY A 11 8.14 -7.45 1.98
N PRO A 12 8.38 -8.21 3.07
CA PRO A 12 8.58 -9.65 2.99
C PRO A 12 7.41 -10.37 2.30
N ASN A 13 7.69 -11.52 1.68
CA ASN A 13 6.66 -12.30 1.00
C ASN A 13 5.57 -12.71 1.99
N TRP A 14 4.30 -12.61 1.57
CA TRP A 14 3.10 -12.95 2.35
C TRP A 14 2.83 -12.12 3.61
N SER A 15 3.74 -11.22 3.99
CA SER A 15 3.50 -10.27 5.08
C SER A 15 2.60 -9.12 4.64
N SER A 16 1.86 -8.54 5.58
CA SER A 16 1.14 -7.28 5.35
C SER A 16 2.13 -6.15 5.07
N PHE A 17 1.90 -5.40 3.99
CA PHE A 17 2.72 -4.24 3.62
C PHE A 17 1.86 -3.23 2.86
N VAL A 18 1.86 -1.98 3.35
CA VAL A 18 1.10 -0.86 2.80
C VAL A 18 2.03 0.31 2.56
N VAL A 19 1.91 0.96 1.41
CA VAL A 19 2.63 2.20 1.05
C VAL A 19 1.61 3.28 0.74
N GLN A 20 1.84 4.48 1.24
CA GLN A 20 1.06 5.68 0.94
C GLN A 20 1.96 6.74 0.30
N ASP A 21 1.54 7.26 -0.85
CA ASP A 21 2.12 8.41 -1.53
C ASP A 21 1.00 9.43 -1.81
N GLY A 22 0.88 10.43 -0.94
CA GLY A 22 -0.25 11.35 -0.93
C GLY A 22 -1.59 10.61 -0.83
N ASN A 23 -2.40 10.70 -1.89
CA ASN A 23 -3.72 10.05 -2.00
C ASN A 23 -3.68 8.66 -2.68
N LEU A 24 -2.49 8.17 -3.07
CA LEU A 24 -2.33 6.84 -3.64
C LEU A 24 -1.87 5.87 -2.54
N LEU A 25 -2.74 4.94 -2.17
CA LEU A 25 -2.44 3.89 -1.20
C LEU A 25 -2.41 2.53 -1.92
N THR A 26 -1.40 1.71 -1.61
CA THR A 26 -1.26 0.36 -2.20
C THR A 26 -0.98 -0.68 -1.13
N GLY A 27 -1.54 -1.88 -1.30
CA GLY A 27 -1.28 -3.06 -0.44
C GLY A 27 -0.64 -4.18 -1.26
N GLN A 28 0.35 -4.88 -0.68
CA GLN A 28 1.15 -5.86 -1.41
C GLN A 28 0.39 -7.15 -1.77
N ASN A 29 -0.49 -7.62 -0.90
CA ASN A 29 -1.15 -8.93 -1.03
C ASN A 29 -2.47 -8.97 -0.24
N PRO A 30 -3.27 -10.06 -0.32
CA PRO A 30 -4.52 -10.16 0.42
C PRO A 30 -4.40 -9.95 1.94
N GLY A 31 -3.26 -10.35 2.54
CA GLY A 31 -2.98 -10.10 3.96
C GLY A 31 -2.79 -8.63 4.33
N SER A 32 -2.63 -7.74 3.33
CA SER A 32 -2.53 -6.28 3.54
C SER A 32 -3.89 -5.57 3.55
N SER A 33 -5.00 -6.27 3.29
CA SER A 33 -6.32 -5.65 3.07
C SER A 33 -6.82 -4.87 4.28
N ALA A 34 -6.71 -5.42 5.49
CA ALA A 34 -7.16 -4.76 6.71
C ALA A 34 -6.33 -3.49 7.00
N ALA A 35 -5.00 -3.60 6.95
CA ALA A 35 -4.10 -2.46 7.15
C ALA A 35 -4.30 -1.36 6.09
N LEU A 36 -4.57 -1.74 4.83
CA LEU A 36 -4.87 -0.79 3.77
C LEU A 36 -6.19 -0.04 4.04
N ALA A 37 -7.23 -0.73 4.50
CA ALA A 37 -8.50 -0.10 4.84
C ALA A 37 -8.35 0.90 6.00
N GLU A 38 -7.60 0.53 7.05
CA GLU A 38 -7.28 1.45 8.16
C GLU A 38 -6.54 2.70 7.67
N ALA A 39 -5.55 2.54 6.79
CA ALA A 39 -4.80 3.65 6.22
C ALA A 39 -5.69 4.57 5.36
N VAL A 40 -6.60 4.02 4.57
CA VAL A 40 -7.57 4.81 3.79
C VAL A 40 -8.49 5.62 4.72
N ILE A 41 -9.02 5.01 5.78
CA ILE A 41 -9.87 5.72 6.74
C ILE A 41 -9.08 6.83 7.43
N ALA A 42 -7.83 6.58 7.80
CA ALA A 42 -6.96 7.59 8.40
C ALA A 42 -6.66 8.76 7.45
N ALA A 43 -6.46 8.51 6.16
CA ALA A 43 -6.19 9.54 5.15
C ALA A 43 -7.39 10.44 4.82
N LEU A 44 -8.61 10.02 5.20
CA LEU A 44 -9.86 10.74 4.99
C LEU A 44 -10.34 11.50 6.24
N ARG A 45 -9.61 11.43 7.36
CA ARG A 45 -9.86 12.21 8.57
C ARG A 45 -9.12 13.54 8.53
#